data_AF-A0A7V6NM69-F1
#
_entry.id   AF-A0A7V6NM69-F1
#
_cell.length_a   1.000
_cell.length_b   1.000
_cell.length_c   1.000
_cell.angle_alpha   90.00
_cell.angle_beta   90.00
_cell.angle_gamma   90.00
#
_symmetry.space_group_name_H-M   'P 1'
#
loop_
_entity.id
_entity.type
_entity.pdbx_description
1 polymer ?
#
loop_
_entity_poly.entity_id
_entity_poly.type
_entity_poly.pdbx_seq_one_letter_code
_entity_poly.pdbx_strand_id
1 'polypeptide(L)'
;MTTLPTIPDEKKALEYYEAEQRQRYIERQIRKYKRLAEGSIDEENRKKYNAKVREWQKIMRDFLEENPQLRRAYWREKTRGISFDYGQNYDELIGVFTKDNIKITSVSHHMKLRAVEREVSFRDIEDALQNPIKIGRIKVRDNGSSKEYIGENARVIINPDTGNIITVWETGTKYRKVKR
;
A
#
# COMPACT_ATOMS: atom_id res chain seq x y z
N MET A 1 -33.40 -16.23 -17.69
CA MET A 1 -32.76 -15.15 -18.49
C MET A 1 -32.22 -14.11 -17.54
N THR A 2 -30.92 -13.85 -17.56
CA THR A 2 -30.31 -12.76 -16.79
C THR A 2 -30.49 -11.46 -17.58
N THR A 3 -31.35 -10.57 -17.11
CA THR A 3 -31.49 -9.21 -17.66
C THR A 3 -30.33 -8.36 -17.18
N LEU A 4 -29.66 -7.69 -18.12
CA LEU A 4 -28.64 -6.69 -17.80
C LEU A 4 -29.26 -5.58 -16.95
N PRO A 5 -28.57 -5.06 -15.93
CA PRO A 5 -29.06 -3.96 -15.13
C PRO A 5 -29.24 -2.73 -16.02
N THR A 6 -30.34 -2.00 -15.81
CA THR A 6 -30.62 -0.74 -16.49
C THR A 6 -29.55 0.29 -16.16
N ILE A 7 -29.07 1.03 -17.16
CA ILE A 7 -28.09 2.10 -16.98
C ILE A 7 -28.69 3.15 -16.04
N PRO A 8 -28.06 3.44 -14.89
CA PRO A 8 -28.53 4.47 -13.97
C PRO A 8 -28.55 5.85 -14.64
N ASP A 9 -29.47 6.72 -14.21
CA ASP A 9 -29.53 8.13 -14.60
C ASP A 9 -28.16 8.81 -14.40
N GLU A 10 -27.56 9.29 -15.48
CA GLU A 10 -26.18 9.79 -15.53
C GLU A 10 -25.93 10.93 -14.51
N LYS A 11 -26.93 11.80 -14.31
CA LYS A 11 -26.82 12.92 -13.37
C LYS A 11 -26.73 12.43 -11.92
N LYS A 12 -27.60 11.49 -11.55
CA LYS A 12 -27.58 10.90 -10.21
C LYS A 12 -26.30 10.10 -9.97
N ALA A 13 -25.82 9.38 -11.00
CA ALA A 13 -24.56 8.66 -10.92
C ALA A 13 -23.36 9.59 -10.64
N LEU A 14 -23.34 10.77 -11.27
CA LEU A 14 -22.30 11.77 -11.04
C LEU A 14 -22.37 12.35 -9.61
N GLU A 15 -23.57 12.72 -9.14
CA GLU A 15 -23.77 13.22 -7.76
C GLU A 15 -23.34 12.19 -6.71
N TYR A 16 -23.69 10.92 -6.90
CA TYR A 16 -23.25 9.83 -6.02
C TYR A 16 -21.72 9.68 -6.02
N TYR A 17 -21.09 9.77 -7.19
CA TYR A 17 -19.65 9.69 -7.33
C TYR A 17 -18.94 10.85 -6.60
N GLU A 18 -19.44 12.08 -6.76
CA GLU A 18 -18.90 13.25 -6.07
C GLU A 18 -19.04 13.15 -4.55
N ALA A 19 -20.20 12.68 -4.07
CA ALA A 19 -20.44 12.44 -2.66
C ALA A 19 -19.49 11.37 -2.11
N GLU A 20 -19.24 10.29 -2.85
CA GLU A 20 -18.25 9.28 -2.46
C GLU A 20 -16.84 9.88 -2.41
N GLN A 21 -16.43 10.70 -3.39
CA GLN A 21 -15.11 11.35 -3.38
C GLN A 21 -14.94 12.28 -2.17
N ARG A 22 -15.99 13.02 -1.79
CA ARG A 22 -16.02 13.83 -0.56
C ARG A 22 -15.89 12.96 0.68
N GLN A 23 -16.64 11.86 0.77
CA GLN A 23 -16.50 10.88 1.85
C GLN A 23 -15.06 10.37 1.96
N ARG A 24 -14.45 10.00 0.84
CA ARG A 24 -13.06 9.52 0.77
C ARG A 24 -12.07 10.58 1.24
N TYR A 25 -12.31 11.85 0.96
CA TYR A 25 -11.48 12.94 1.46
C TYR A 25 -11.54 13.02 2.99
N ILE A 26 -12.74 12.97 3.57
CA ILE A 26 -12.94 12.98 5.03
C ILE A 26 -12.25 11.76 5.67
N GLU A 27 -12.43 10.56 5.12
CA GLU A 27 -11.75 9.33 5.57
C GLU A 27 -10.22 9.50 5.58
N ARG A 28 -9.65 10.12 4.55
CA ARG A 28 -8.20 10.37 4.45
C ARG A 28 -7.72 11.32 5.55
N GLN A 29 -8.46 12.38 5.86
CA GLN A 29 -8.09 13.31 6.93
C GLN A 29 -8.13 12.63 8.30
N ILE A 30 -9.18 11.85 8.59
CA ILE A 30 -9.26 11.08 9.84
C ILE A 30 -8.04 10.16 9.98
N ARG A 31 -7.69 9.41 8.92
CA ARG A 31 -6.53 8.51 8.94
C ARG A 31 -5.21 9.28 9.09
N LYS A 32 -5.07 10.46 8.47
CA LYS A 32 -3.88 11.31 8.59
C LYS A 32 -3.65 11.71 10.05
N TYR A 33 -4.65 12.27 10.72
CA TYR A 33 -4.48 12.74 12.09
C TYR A 33 -4.35 11.61 13.10
N LYS A 34 -4.99 10.45 12.89
CA LYS A 34 -4.73 9.26 13.71
C LYS A 34 -3.27 8.81 13.60
N ARG A 35 -2.68 8.78 12.39
CA ARG A 35 -1.26 8.44 12.19
C ARG A 35 -0.32 9.44 12.88
N LEU A 36 -0.62 10.73 12.78
CA LEU A 36 0.18 11.77 13.45
C LEU A 36 0.08 11.67 14.97
N ALA A 37 -1.11 11.38 15.52
CA ALA A 37 -1.29 11.17 16.95
C ALA A 37 -0.52 9.93 17.46
N GLU A 38 -0.54 8.85 16.68
CA GLU A 38 0.17 7.61 17.00
C GLU A 38 1.69 7.76 16.91
N GLY A 39 2.19 8.50 15.92
CA GLY A 39 3.63 8.74 15.72
C GLY A 39 4.23 9.91 16.51
N SER A 40 3.43 10.61 17.33
CA SER A 40 3.91 11.76 18.10
C SER A 40 4.39 11.33 19.49
N ILE A 41 5.62 11.73 19.83
CA ILE A 41 6.21 11.49 21.16
C ILE A 41 5.67 12.52 22.17
N ASP A 42 5.51 13.79 21.75
CA ASP A 42 5.03 14.86 22.63
C ASP A 42 3.54 14.73 22.93
N GLU A 43 3.21 14.82 24.22
CA GLU A 43 1.83 14.67 24.66
C GLU A 43 0.91 15.81 24.18
N GLU A 44 1.42 17.03 24.06
CA GLU A 44 0.66 18.17 23.57
C GLU A 44 0.25 18.00 22.10
N ASN A 45 1.19 17.55 21.26
CA ASN A 45 0.94 17.26 19.86
C ASN A 45 -0.05 16.09 19.71
N ARG A 46 0.09 15.03 20.51
CA ARG A 46 -0.87 13.93 20.56
C ARG A 46 -2.30 14.43 20.90
N LYS A 47 -2.45 15.30 21.90
CA LYS A 47 -3.75 15.91 22.25
C LYS A 47 -4.32 16.73 21.09
N LYS A 48 -3.50 17.58 20.46
CA LYS A 48 -3.88 18.40 19.31
C LYS A 48 -4.36 17.56 18.11
N TYR A 49 -3.63 16.50 17.77
CA TYR A 49 -4.02 15.60 16.67
C TYR A 49 -5.27 14.80 17.00
N ASN A 50 -5.43 14.33 18.23
CA ASN A 50 -6.66 13.67 18.67
C ASN A 50 -7.88 14.61 18.62
N ALA A 51 -7.71 15.90 18.95
CA ALA A 51 -8.77 16.89 18.76
C ALA A 51 -9.18 17.00 17.28
N LYS A 52 -8.20 17.07 16.36
CA LYS A 52 -8.46 17.06 14.92
C LYS A 52 -9.16 15.79 14.44
N VAL A 53 -8.79 14.62 14.98
CA VAL A 53 -9.52 13.38 14.68
C VAL A 53 -11.00 13.53 15.03
N ARG A 54 -11.32 14.05 16.23
CA ARG A 54 -12.72 14.24 16.66
C ARG A 54 -13.47 15.22 15.76
N GLU A 55 -12.84 16.33 15.36
CA GLU A 55 -13.41 17.29 14.41
C GLU A 55 -13.79 16.60 13.09
N TRP A 56 -12.86 15.88 12.46
CA TRP A 56 -13.13 15.19 11.19
C TRP A 56 -14.14 14.05 11.34
N GLN A 57 -14.16 13.37 12.48
CA GLN A 57 -15.19 12.37 12.76
C GLN A 57 -16.58 12.97 12.94
N LYS A 58 -16.68 14.23 13.42
CA LYS A 58 -17.93 14.99 13.44
C LYS A 58 -18.37 15.34 12.03
N ILE A 59 -17.48 15.91 11.22
CA ILE A 59 -17.73 16.22 9.80
C ILE A 59 -18.22 14.96 9.06
N MET A 60 -17.63 13.79 9.32
CA MET A 60 -18.09 12.53 8.73
C MET A 60 -19.52 12.15 9.15
N ARG A 61 -19.92 12.38 10.41
CA ARG A 61 -21.28 12.09 10.87
C ARG A 61 -22.28 13.01 10.19
N ASP A 62 -22.01 14.31 10.23
CA ASP A 62 -22.87 15.35 9.65
C ASP A 62 -23.03 15.10 8.12
N PHE A 63 -21.93 14.78 7.43
CA PHE A 63 -21.95 14.45 5.99
C PHE A 63 -22.78 13.20 5.65
N LEU A 64 -22.78 12.18 6.52
CA LEU A 64 -23.56 10.96 6.30
C LEU A 64 -25.04 11.14 6.63
N GLU A 65 -25.37 12.08 7.51
CA GLU A 65 -26.76 12.49 7.76
C GLU A 65 -27.34 13.19 6.53
N GLU A 66 -26.55 14.05 5.89
CA GLU A 66 -26.91 14.69 4.61
C GLU A 66 -26.94 13.70 3.42
N ASN A 67 -26.22 12.58 3.51
CA ASN A 67 -26.06 11.60 2.43
C ASN A 67 -26.41 10.17 2.91
N PRO A 68 -27.70 9.87 3.15
CA PRO A 68 -28.14 8.58 3.72
C PRO A 68 -27.83 7.35 2.85
N GLN A 69 -27.57 7.56 1.56
CA GLN A 69 -27.12 6.52 0.64
C GLN A 69 -25.70 6.00 0.93
N LEU A 70 -24.87 6.80 1.60
CA LEU A 70 -23.48 6.46 1.90
C LEU A 70 -23.36 5.79 3.26
N ARG A 71 -22.39 4.88 3.39
CA ARG A 71 -22.11 4.18 4.65
C ARG A 71 -20.68 4.41 5.09
N ARG A 72 -20.50 4.66 6.39
CA ARG A 72 -19.17 4.79 6.98
C ARG A 72 -18.43 3.46 6.99
N ALA A 73 -17.19 3.46 6.51
CA ALA A 73 -16.30 2.31 6.56
C ALA A 73 -15.20 2.50 7.61
N TYR A 74 -15.47 2.15 8.87
CA TYR A 74 -14.52 2.34 9.98
C TYR A 74 -13.13 1.73 9.75
N TRP A 75 -13.05 0.59 9.06
CA TRP A 75 -11.77 -0.06 8.72
C TRP A 75 -10.88 0.83 7.84
N ARG A 76 -11.45 1.75 7.06
CA ARG A 76 -10.69 2.73 6.26
C ARG A 76 -10.07 3.82 7.12
N GLU A 77 -10.57 4.06 8.32
CA GLU A 77 -10.01 5.05 9.24
C GLU A 77 -8.98 4.45 10.20
N LYS A 78 -8.89 3.12 10.29
CA LYS A 78 -7.92 2.46 11.16
C LYS A 78 -6.51 2.81 10.71
N THR A 79 -5.67 3.20 11.66
CA THR A 79 -4.23 3.10 11.48
C THR A 79 -3.89 1.62 11.64
N ARG A 80 -3.07 1.07 10.74
CA ARG A 80 -2.69 -0.35 10.81
C ARG A 80 -1.60 -0.61 11.86
N GLY A 81 -1.58 0.22 12.91
CA GLY A 81 -0.44 0.38 13.78
C GLY A 81 0.75 1.02 13.05
N ILE A 82 1.75 1.43 13.81
CA ILE A 82 3.14 1.29 13.39
C ILE A 82 3.42 -0.22 13.35
N SER A 83 3.23 -0.85 12.19
CA SER A 83 3.64 -2.24 11.97
C SER A 83 5.16 -2.29 11.84
N PHE A 84 5.88 -1.95 12.90
CA PHE A 84 7.29 -2.30 13.02
C PHE A 84 7.35 -3.66 13.73
N ASP A 85 7.07 -4.71 12.96
CA ASP A 85 7.67 -6.00 13.28
C ASP A 85 9.14 -5.92 12.85
N TYR A 86 10.01 -5.57 13.80
CA TYR A 86 11.47 -5.61 13.65
C TYR A 86 12.01 -7.04 13.52
N GLY A 87 11.17 -8.08 13.55
CA GLY A 87 11.63 -9.47 13.46
C GLY A 87 12.29 -9.84 12.13
N GLN A 88 12.00 -9.10 11.05
CA GLN A 88 12.63 -9.29 9.75
C GLN A 88 13.60 -8.14 9.46
N ASN A 89 14.89 -8.47 9.44
CA ASN A 89 15.93 -7.52 9.08
C ASN A 89 16.07 -7.44 7.56
N TYR A 90 15.18 -6.70 6.89
CA TYR A 90 15.24 -6.52 5.43
C TYR A 90 16.55 -5.85 4.96
N ASP A 91 17.30 -5.20 5.84
CA ASP A 91 18.60 -4.62 5.49
C ASP A 91 19.65 -5.71 5.20
N GLU A 92 19.42 -6.97 5.59
CA GLU A 92 20.24 -8.12 5.18
C GLU A 92 20.19 -8.38 3.66
N LEU A 93 19.22 -7.79 2.94
CA LEU A 93 19.19 -7.84 1.48
C LEU A 93 20.31 -7.01 0.85
N ILE A 94 20.89 -6.06 1.60
CA ILE A 94 21.99 -5.24 1.11
C ILE A 94 23.21 -6.14 0.92
N GLY A 95 23.73 -6.16 -0.31
CA GLY A 95 24.84 -7.03 -0.70
C GLY A 95 24.41 -8.29 -1.44
N VAL A 96 23.12 -8.66 -1.42
CA VAL A 96 22.59 -9.75 -2.23
C VAL A 96 22.72 -9.40 -3.71
N PHE A 97 23.11 -10.37 -4.52
CA PHE A 97 23.12 -10.26 -5.98
C PHE A 97 21.85 -10.87 -6.54
N THR A 98 21.26 -10.18 -7.51
CA THR A 98 20.19 -10.75 -8.35
C THR A 98 20.76 -11.79 -9.32
N LYS A 99 19.88 -12.62 -9.88
CA LYS A 99 20.25 -13.59 -10.94
C LYS A 99 21.00 -12.96 -12.12
N ASP A 100 20.69 -11.71 -12.44
CA ASP A 100 21.33 -10.96 -13.53
C ASP A 100 22.51 -10.09 -13.05
N ASN A 101 23.08 -10.43 -11.89
CA ASN A 101 24.28 -9.84 -11.29
C ASN A 101 24.18 -8.35 -10.90
N ILE A 102 22.97 -7.85 -10.67
CA ILE A 102 22.76 -6.53 -10.04
C ILE A 102 22.89 -6.68 -8.53
N LYS A 103 23.79 -5.91 -7.91
CA LYS A 103 23.97 -5.86 -6.45
C LYS A 103 22.91 -4.97 -5.81
N ILE A 104 22.27 -5.46 -4.76
CA ILE A 104 21.37 -4.64 -3.94
C ILE A 104 22.21 -3.73 -3.04
N THR A 105 21.98 -2.43 -3.15
CA THR A 105 22.71 -1.39 -2.40
C THR A 105 21.90 -0.83 -1.25
N SER A 106 20.58 -0.84 -1.38
CA SER A 106 19.67 -0.21 -0.42
C SER A 106 18.27 -0.76 -0.53
N VAL A 107 17.53 -0.63 0.58
CA VAL A 107 16.12 -1.01 0.69
C VAL A 107 15.32 0.23 1.05
N SER A 108 14.38 0.62 0.19
CA SER A 108 13.55 1.79 0.47
C SER A 108 12.64 1.57 1.68
N HIS A 109 12.41 2.63 2.46
CA HIS A 109 11.45 2.59 3.56
C HIS A 109 10.04 2.18 3.09
N HIS A 110 9.66 2.61 1.88
CA HIS A 110 8.41 2.20 1.26
C HIS A 110 8.33 0.67 1.08
N MET A 111 9.40 0.03 0.62
CA MET A 111 9.43 -1.42 0.47
C MET A 111 9.24 -2.12 1.82
N LYS A 112 9.95 -1.71 2.88
CA LYS A 112 9.83 -2.33 4.22
C LYS A 112 8.39 -2.32 4.72
N LEU A 113 7.73 -1.15 4.62
CA LEU A 113 6.32 -1.01 4.98
C LEU A 113 5.41 -1.91 4.13
N ARG A 114 5.69 -2.05 2.83
CA ARG A 114 4.93 -2.91 1.92
C ARG A 114 5.11 -4.40 2.19
N ALA A 115 6.31 -4.82 2.57
CA ALA A 115 6.61 -6.21 2.91
C ALA A 115 5.79 -6.63 4.13
N VAL A 116 5.80 -5.82 5.19
CA VAL A 116 5.00 -6.05 6.39
C VAL A 116 3.50 -6.00 6.10
N GLU A 117 3.03 -5.01 5.33
CA GLU A 117 1.60 -4.88 4.97
C GLU A 117 1.05 -6.11 4.24
N ARG A 118 1.89 -6.81 3.49
CA ARG A 118 1.53 -7.94 2.63
C ARG A 118 2.07 -9.28 3.16
N GLU A 119 2.58 -9.28 4.39
CA GLU A 119 3.14 -10.48 5.04
C GLU A 119 4.18 -11.20 4.16
N VAL A 120 4.94 -10.44 3.36
CA VAL A 120 5.99 -10.99 2.49
C VAL A 120 7.28 -11.10 3.29
N SER A 121 7.82 -12.31 3.41
CA SER A 121 9.02 -12.54 4.21
C SER A 121 10.30 -12.10 3.49
N PHE A 122 11.37 -11.87 4.25
CA PHE A 122 12.72 -11.66 3.70
C PHE A 122 13.11 -12.77 2.70
N ARG A 123 12.85 -14.03 3.07
CA ARG A 123 13.21 -15.21 2.25
C ARG A 123 12.49 -15.22 0.91
N ASP A 124 11.23 -14.78 0.87
CA ASP A 124 10.49 -14.69 -0.38
C ASP A 124 11.07 -13.61 -1.31
N ILE A 125 11.55 -12.50 -0.73
CA ILE A 125 12.21 -11.43 -1.49
C ILE A 125 13.56 -11.89 -2.01
N GLU A 126 14.36 -12.56 -1.18
CA GLU A 126 15.64 -13.13 -1.58
C GLU A 126 15.48 -14.17 -2.70
N ASP A 127 14.52 -15.09 -2.57
CA ASP A 127 14.17 -16.08 -3.59
C ASP A 127 13.80 -15.39 -4.91
N ALA A 128 12.96 -14.37 -4.88
CA ALA A 128 12.58 -13.64 -6.08
C ALA A 128 13.78 -12.99 -6.78
N LEU A 129 14.79 -12.53 -6.04
CA LEU A 129 15.98 -11.90 -6.59
C LEU A 129 16.99 -12.91 -7.15
N GLN A 130 17.26 -14.01 -6.42
CA GLN A 130 18.26 -15.01 -6.78
C GLN A 130 17.71 -16.08 -7.74
N ASN A 131 16.48 -16.54 -7.52
CA ASN A 131 15.82 -17.63 -8.25
C ASN A 131 14.46 -17.23 -8.87
N PRO A 132 14.38 -16.13 -9.64
CA PRO A 132 13.12 -15.68 -10.24
C PRO A 132 12.53 -16.71 -11.21
N ILE A 133 11.22 -16.93 -11.11
CA ILE A 133 10.40 -17.61 -12.12
C ILE A 133 10.40 -16.78 -13.41
N LYS A 134 10.34 -15.45 -13.28
CA LYS A 134 10.34 -14.54 -14.43
C LYS A 134 11.05 -13.24 -14.10
N ILE A 135 11.87 -12.79 -15.03
CA ILE A 135 12.51 -11.47 -14.99
C ILE A 135 11.84 -10.58 -16.03
N GLY A 136 11.39 -9.41 -15.59
CA GLY A 136 10.82 -8.37 -16.44
C GLY A 136 11.90 -7.58 -17.21
N ARG A 137 11.51 -6.98 -18.32
CA ARG A 137 12.36 -6.02 -19.04
C ARG A 137 12.55 -4.75 -18.22
N ILE A 138 13.69 -4.08 -18.41
CA ILE A 138 13.95 -2.76 -17.84
C ILE A 138 12.98 -1.76 -18.48
N LYS A 139 12.27 -1.02 -17.62
CA LYS A 139 11.37 0.07 -18.01
C LYS A 139 12.03 1.38 -17.61
N VAL A 140 12.41 2.18 -18.60
CA VAL A 140 12.99 3.52 -18.41
C VAL A 140 11.88 4.56 -18.43
N ARG A 141 11.93 5.52 -17.52
CA ARG A 141 11.02 6.67 -17.41
C ARG A 141 11.83 7.90 -17.01
N ASP A 142 11.21 9.07 -17.10
CA ASP A 142 11.84 10.35 -16.72
C ASP A 142 12.30 10.38 -15.25
N ASN A 143 11.64 9.60 -14.38
CA ASN A 143 11.96 9.49 -12.96
C ASN A 143 12.87 8.30 -12.60
N GLY A 144 13.48 7.65 -13.60
CA GLY A 144 14.44 6.57 -13.43
C GLY A 144 13.99 5.23 -14.02
N SER A 145 14.91 4.27 -13.99
CA SER A 145 14.70 2.91 -14.50
C SER A 145 14.12 1.99 -13.43
N SER A 146 13.31 1.01 -13.86
CA SER A 146 12.78 -0.03 -12.99
C SER A 146 12.84 -1.40 -13.66
N LYS A 147 13.10 -2.43 -12.88
CA LYS A 147 13.13 -3.82 -13.29
C LYS A 147 12.39 -4.68 -12.28
N GLU A 148 11.66 -5.67 -12.78
CA GLU A 148 10.80 -6.52 -11.96
C GLU A 148 11.34 -7.96 -11.94
N TYR A 149 11.35 -8.54 -10.75
CA TYR A 149 11.68 -9.94 -10.48
C TYR A 149 10.47 -10.63 -9.86
N ILE A 150 10.07 -11.76 -10.43
CA ILE A 150 8.90 -12.53 -9.98
C ILE A 150 9.42 -13.87 -9.44
N GLY A 151 9.42 -14.05 -8.12
CA GLY A 151 9.65 -15.32 -7.43
C GLY A 151 8.35 -16.08 -7.20
N GLU A 152 8.44 -17.16 -6.41
CA GLU A 152 7.28 -18.02 -6.14
C GLU A 152 6.21 -17.31 -5.31
N ASN A 153 6.63 -16.58 -4.27
CA ASN A 153 5.73 -15.92 -3.33
C ASN A 153 5.81 -14.39 -3.39
N ALA A 154 6.90 -13.81 -3.91
CA ALA A 154 7.09 -12.36 -3.99
C ALA A 154 7.43 -11.86 -5.39
N ARG A 155 6.97 -10.64 -5.68
CA ARG A 155 7.36 -9.80 -6.81
C ARG A 155 8.11 -8.59 -6.31
N VAL A 156 9.37 -8.46 -6.71
CA VAL A 156 10.27 -7.42 -6.23
C VAL A 156 10.59 -6.48 -7.39
N ILE A 157 10.45 -5.18 -7.15
CA ILE A 157 10.78 -4.15 -8.14
C ILE A 157 11.99 -3.38 -7.63
N ILE A 158 13.04 -3.36 -8.45
CA ILE A 158 14.30 -2.68 -8.14
C ILE A 158 14.59 -1.60 -9.18
N ASN A 159 15.38 -0.61 -8.80
CA ASN A 159 16.06 0.24 -9.76
C ASN A 159 17.37 -0.46 -10.18
N PRO A 160 17.53 -0.86 -11.45
CA PRO A 160 18.72 -1.57 -11.92
C PRO A 160 19.99 -0.70 -11.92
N ASP A 161 19.85 0.62 -12.02
CA ASP A 161 20.99 1.55 -12.10
C ASP A 161 21.60 1.79 -10.72
N THR A 162 20.77 1.86 -9.67
CA THR A 162 21.23 2.12 -8.30
C THR A 162 21.27 0.89 -7.42
N GLY A 163 20.57 -0.19 -7.76
CA GLY A 163 20.42 -1.37 -6.91
C GLY A 163 19.46 -1.19 -5.73
N ASN A 164 18.66 -0.12 -5.72
CA ASN A 164 17.66 0.13 -4.67
C ASN A 164 16.39 -0.70 -4.88
N ILE A 165 15.90 -1.37 -3.83
CA ILE A 165 14.60 -2.04 -3.85
C ILE A 165 13.47 -1.02 -3.58
N ILE A 166 12.62 -0.81 -4.59
CA ILE A 166 11.58 0.22 -4.59
C ILE A 166 10.31 -0.28 -3.90
N THR A 167 9.83 -1.48 -4.24
CA THR A 167 8.58 -2.02 -3.68
C THR A 167 8.51 -3.54 -3.86
N VAL A 168 7.60 -4.18 -3.13
CA VAL A 168 7.35 -5.62 -3.16
C VAL A 168 5.87 -5.91 -3.18
N TRP A 169 5.45 -6.98 -3.85
CA TRP A 169 4.08 -7.49 -3.88
C TRP A 169 4.07 -8.99 -3.69
N GLU A 170 2.94 -9.56 -3.29
CA GLU A 170 2.74 -11.00 -3.40
C GLU A 170 2.71 -11.43 -4.87
N THR A 171 3.21 -12.63 -5.15
CA THR A 171 3.09 -13.24 -6.47
C THR A 171 1.64 -13.63 -6.73
N GLY A 172 1.07 -13.06 -7.79
CA GLY A 172 -0.31 -13.37 -8.19
C GLY A 172 -0.47 -14.84 -8.60
N THR A 173 -1.70 -15.36 -8.45
CA THR A 173 -2.06 -16.77 -8.72
C THR A 173 -1.64 -17.30 -10.09
N LYS A 174 -1.54 -16.43 -11.10
CA LYS A 174 -1.06 -16.77 -12.45
C LYS A 174 0.35 -17.37 -12.46
N TYR A 175 1.23 -16.92 -11.57
CA TYR A 175 2.64 -17.32 -11.52
C TYR A 175 2.94 -18.24 -10.34
N ARG A 176 2.06 -18.28 -9.33
CA ARG A 176 2.19 -19.16 -8.18
C ARG A 176 2.09 -20.61 -8.66
N LYS A 177 3.16 -21.39 -8.54
CA LYS A 177 3.08 -22.84 -8.73
C LYS A 177 2.08 -23.34 -7.68
N VAL A 178 0.98 -23.93 -8.10
CA VAL A 178 0.06 -24.57 -7.17
C VAL A 178 0.87 -25.68 -6.49
N LYS A 179 1.08 -25.59 -5.17
CA LYS A 179 1.54 -26.74 -4.37
C LYS A 179 0.58 -27.89 -4.67
N ARG A 180 1.02 -28.86 -5.47
CA ARG A 180 0.40 -30.17 -5.58
C ARG A 180 0.87 -31.03 -4.42
#